data_AF-A0A7S1W8B7-F1
#
_entry.id   AF-A0A7S1W8B7-F1
#
_cell.length_a   1.000
_cell.length_b   1.000
_cell.length_c   1.000
_cell.angle_alpha   90.00
_cell.angle_beta   90.00
_cell.angle_gamma   90.00
#
_symmetry.space_group_name_H-M   'P 1'
#
loop_
_entity.id
_entity.type
_entity.pdbx_description
1 polymer ?
#
loop_
_entity_poly.entity_id
_entity_poly.type
_entity_poly.pdbx_seq_one_letter_code
_entity_poly.pdbx_strand_id
1 'polypeptide(L)'
;GLWRGIRWVLNHEPNWPQVHRGDYFSDPQFRAGFQKLGEHGLSYDLQCNPHQLKEAAAFLRGFPSVPVCLNHIGSLKLEGDADAKEHALGVWREGMKALASLPHVYCKLSMLAYAVPDWWATPEGKAEARKVVRETISIFGAGRCMFASNFPAEPAGVGRTELYANFLEMVQDLSQEEREGLFYRNAERFYRIDIIE
;
A
#
# COMPACT_ATOMS: atom_id res chain seq x y z
N GLY A 1 -11.50 18.64 11.36
CA GLY A 1 -10.24 18.75 12.13
C GLY A 1 -9.06 18.82 11.18
N LEU A 2 -7.91 19.29 11.64
CA LEU A 2 -6.70 19.45 10.81
C LEU A 2 -6.04 18.12 10.40
N TRP A 3 -6.26 17.04 11.18
CA TRP A 3 -5.68 15.72 10.95
C TRP A 3 -6.74 14.72 10.48
N ARG A 4 -6.38 13.85 9.54
CA ARG A 4 -7.29 12.84 8.96
C ARG A 4 -7.00 11.41 9.40
N GLY A 5 -5.80 11.14 9.90
CA GLY A 5 -5.39 9.81 10.31
C GLY A 5 -4.05 9.78 11.04
N ILE A 6 -3.65 8.58 11.46
CA ILE A 6 -2.38 8.28 12.12
C ILE A 6 -1.64 7.23 11.30
N ARG A 7 -0.31 7.33 11.24
CA ARG A 7 0.56 6.30 10.67
C ARG A 7 1.42 5.69 11.76
N TRP A 8 1.59 4.38 11.72
CA TRP A 8 2.66 3.71 12.44
C TRP A 8 3.33 2.67 11.53
N VAL A 9 4.66 2.65 11.56
CA VAL A 9 5.47 1.67 10.81
C VAL A 9 5.64 0.45 11.70
N LEU A 10 5.20 -0.71 11.23
CA LEU A 10 5.16 -1.97 11.98
C LEU A 10 6.04 -3.06 11.34
N ASN A 11 6.82 -2.73 10.32
CA ASN A 11 7.75 -3.68 9.68
C ASN A 11 8.66 -4.27 10.76
N HIS A 12 8.67 -5.59 10.89
CA HIS A 12 9.52 -6.32 11.82
C HIS A 12 10.22 -7.44 11.06
N GLU A 13 11.54 -7.36 10.89
CA GLU A 13 12.38 -8.29 10.10
C GLU A 13 11.92 -8.52 8.63
N PRO A 14 12.81 -8.78 7.66
CA PRO A 14 14.23 -8.51 7.67
C PRO A 14 14.60 -7.05 7.31
N ASN A 15 13.64 -6.14 7.07
CA ASN A 15 13.93 -4.83 6.44
C ASN A 15 13.28 -3.57 7.07
N TRP A 16 13.95 -2.45 6.79
CA TRP A 16 13.76 -1.06 7.22
C TRP A 16 12.60 -0.31 6.52
N PRO A 17 11.96 0.69 7.17
CA PRO A 17 12.13 1.10 8.57
C PRO A 17 11.48 0.10 9.51
N GLN A 18 12.20 -0.36 10.54
CA GLN A 18 11.76 -1.48 11.39
C GLN A 18 11.41 -1.03 12.81
N VAL A 19 10.52 -1.79 13.45
CA VAL A 19 10.25 -1.73 14.89
C VAL A 19 11.00 -2.82 15.65
N HIS A 20 11.26 -2.58 16.93
CA HIS A 20 12.01 -3.52 17.78
C HIS A 20 11.25 -4.79 18.18
N ARG A 21 9.92 -4.83 18.03
CA ARG A 21 9.08 -5.98 18.35
C ARG A 21 8.01 -6.21 17.28
N GLY A 22 7.65 -7.46 17.02
CA GLY A 22 6.72 -7.83 15.94
C GLY A 22 5.27 -8.03 16.38
N ASP A 23 4.99 -8.03 17.69
CA ASP A 23 3.72 -8.49 18.29
C ASP A 23 2.71 -7.36 18.58
N TYR A 24 2.85 -6.19 17.95
CA TYR A 24 1.94 -5.04 18.11
C TYR A 24 0.47 -5.39 17.87
N PHE A 25 0.16 -6.26 16.91
CA PHE A 25 -1.21 -6.67 16.64
C PHE A 25 -1.84 -7.49 17.77
N SER A 26 -1.04 -8.07 18.65
CA SER A 26 -1.50 -8.79 19.85
C SER A 26 -1.47 -7.92 21.11
N ASP A 27 -0.74 -6.80 21.10
CA ASP A 27 -0.58 -5.92 22.26
C ASP A 27 -1.93 -5.26 22.64
N PRO A 28 -2.42 -5.47 23.89
CA PRO A 28 -3.67 -4.90 24.36
C PRO A 28 -3.70 -3.37 24.33
N GLN A 29 -2.57 -2.71 24.60
CA GLN A 29 -2.48 -1.26 24.58
C GLN A 29 -2.55 -0.73 23.15
N PHE A 30 -1.91 -1.42 22.20
CA PHE A 30 -2.01 -1.07 20.78
C PHE A 30 -3.44 -1.23 20.27
N ARG A 31 -4.11 -2.35 20.60
CA ARG A 31 -5.53 -2.59 20.30
C ARG A 31 -6.44 -1.50 20.86
N ALA A 32 -6.25 -1.13 22.13
CA ALA A 32 -7.03 -0.07 22.78
C ALA A 32 -6.80 1.29 22.09
N GLY A 33 -5.56 1.62 21.73
CA GLY A 33 -5.25 2.84 20.97
C GLY A 33 -5.87 2.84 19.57
N PHE A 34 -5.84 1.71 18.89
CA PHE A 34 -6.42 1.56 17.55
C PHE A 34 -7.94 1.73 17.55
N GLN A 35 -8.63 1.20 18.56
CA GLN A 35 -10.08 1.39 18.72
C GLN A 35 -10.47 2.88 18.77
N LYS A 36 -9.67 3.70 19.47
CA LYS A 36 -9.91 5.15 19.58
C LYS A 36 -9.86 5.87 18.23
N LEU A 37 -9.14 5.34 17.24
CA LEU A 37 -9.14 5.92 15.89
C LEU A 37 -10.55 5.93 15.30
N GLY A 38 -11.28 4.83 15.47
CA GLY A 38 -12.66 4.70 14.99
C GLY A 38 -13.60 5.65 15.74
N GLU A 39 -13.44 5.75 17.07
CA GLU A 39 -14.21 6.67 17.93
C GLU A 39 -14.01 8.15 17.53
N HIS A 40 -12.84 8.48 16.98
CA HIS A 40 -12.51 9.83 16.51
C HIS A 40 -12.64 10.03 14.99
N GLY A 41 -13.11 9.01 14.24
CA GLY A 41 -13.24 9.09 12.78
C GLY A 41 -11.92 9.33 12.05
N LEU A 42 -10.82 8.77 12.57
CA LEU A 42 -9.47 8.83 12.01
C LEU A 42 -9.18 7.60 11.14
N SER A 43 -8.48 7.79 10.02
CA SER A 43 -7.91 6.67 9.24
C SER A 43 -6.57 6.21 9.82
N TYR A 44 -6.14 5.02 9.41
CA TYR A 44 -4.85 4.48 9.75
C TYR A 44 -4.03 4.12 8.50
N ASP A 45 -2.82 4.63 8.43
CA ASP A 45 -1.86 4.26 7.40
C ASP A 45 -0.97 3.13 7.92
N LEU A 46 -1.19 1.90 7.41
CA LEU A 46 -0.49 0.69 7.80
C LEU A 46 0.75 0.50 6.92
N GLN A 47 1.92 0.34 7.55
CA GLN A 47 3.12 -0.17 6.87
C GLN A 47 3.64 -1.39 7.65
N CYS A 48 3.75 -2.53 7.00
CA CYS A 48 4.35 -3.74 7.54
C CYS A 48 4.94 -4.60 6.40
N ASN A 49 5.69 -5.65 6.75
CA ASN A 49 6.30 -6.56 5.78
C ASN A 49 5.30 -7.60 5.26
N PRO A 50 5.52 -8.19 4.07
CA PRO A 50 4.62 -9.17 3.46
C PRO A 50 4.19 -10.30 4.39
N HIS A 51 5.12 -10.85 5.18
CA HIS A 51 4.83 -11.95 6.11
C HIS A 51 3.88 -11.54 7.27
N GLN A 52 3.76 -10.24 7.56
CA GLN A 52 2.88 -9.71 8.61
C GLN A 52 1.47 -9.39 8.10
N LEU A 53 1.24 -9.34 6.78
CA LEU A 53 -0.02 -8.87 6.20
C LEU A 53 -1.23 -9.74 6.60
N LYS A 54 -1.04 -11.06 6.76
CA LYS A 54 -2.12 -11.96 7.21
C LYS A 54 -2.50 -11.70 8.67
N GLU A 55 -1.51 -11.45 9.53
CA GLU A 55 -1.74 -11.08 10.93
C GLU A 55 -2.41 -9.71 11.01
N ALA A 56 -1.96 -8.74 10.22
CA ALA A 56 -2.59 -7.43 10.12
C ALA A 56 -4.06 -7.55 9.70
N ALA A 57 -4.38 -8.37 8.71
CA ALA A 57 -5.76 -8.62 8.30
C ALA A 57 -6.61 -9.24 9.43
N ALA A 58 -6.06 -10.19 10.20
CA ALA A 58 -6.75 -10.78 11.34
C ALA A 58 -7.04 -9.74 12.44
N PHE A 59 -6.09 -8.84 12.71
CA PHE A 59 -6.27 -7.71 13.62
C PHE A 59 -7.34 -6.74 13.13
N LEU A 60 -7.24 -6.27 11.88
CA LEU A 60 -8.12 -5.25 11.29
C LEU A 60 -9.57 -5.70 11.15
N ARG A 61 -9.83 -7.03 11.10
CA ARG A 61 -11.19 -7.58 11.12
C ARG A 61 -11.96 -7.20 12.39
N GLY A 62 -11.26 -6.96 13.50
CA GLY A 62 -11.87 -6.52 14.76
C GLY A 62 -12.23 -5.03 14.81
N PHE A 63 -11.82 -4.24 13.81
CA PHE A 63 -11.96 -2.78 13.81
C PHE A 63 -12.52 -2.24 12.49
N PRO A 64 -13.72 -2.68 12.06
CA PRO A 64 -14.31 -2.27 10.77
C PRO A 64 -14.63 -0.77 10.68
N SER A 65 -14.69 -0.06 11.81
CA SER A 65 -14.94 1.38 11.85
C SER A 65 -13.70 2.25 11.55
N VAL A 66 -12.51 1.64 11.45
CA VAL A 66 -11.25 2.37 11.18
C VAL A 66 -10.88 2.18 9.72
N PRO A 67 -10.99 3.19 8.84
CA PRO A 67 -10.51 3.08 7.47
C PRO A 67 -8.99 2.89 7.45
N VAL A 68 -8.49 1.92 6.70
CA VAL A 68 -7.06 1.60 6.65
C VAL A 68 -6.51 1.75 5.24
N CYS A 69 -5.37 2.39 5.12
CA CYS A 69 -4.59 2.45 3.90
C CYS A 69 -3.32 1.63 4.09
N LEU A 70 -3.22 0.49 3.38
CA LEU A 70 -1.97 -0.25 3.28
C LEU A 70 -0.99 0.55 2.42
N ASN A 71 0.16 0.88 2.99
CA ASN A 71 1.20 1.62 2.30
C ASN A 71 1.99 0.73 1.33
N HIS A 72 2.53 1.34 0.28
CA HIS A 72 3.66 0.83 -0.48
C HIS A 72 3.49 -0.59 -1.03
N ILE A 73 2.29 -0.91 -1.52
CA ILE A 73 1.97 -2.24 -2.09
C ILE A 73 2.31 -3.36 -1.08
N GLY A 74 2.09 -3.12 0.22
CA GLY A 74 2.39 -4.10 1.26
C GLY A 74 3.88 -4.37 1.48
N SER A 75 4.74 -3.40 1.15
CA SER A 75 6.20 -3.49 1.27
C SER A 75 6.80 -4.72 0.57
N LEU A 76 6.24 -5.11 -0.58
CA LEU A 76 6.82 -6.17 -1.42
C LEU A 76 8.28 -5.84 -1.77
N LYS A 77 9.13 -6.85 -1.88
CA LYS A 77 10.52 -6.72 -2.35
C LYS A 77 10.86 -7.92 -3.23
N LEU A 78 11.15 -7.69 -4.50
CA LEU A 78 11.51 -8.74 -5.47
C LEU A 78 13.03 -8.75 -5.67
N GLU A 79 13.71 -9.50 -4.80
CA GLU A 79 15.16 -9.68 -4.82
C GLU A 79 15.54 -11.15 -4.93
N GLY A 80 16.76 -11.41 -5.43
CA GLY A 80 17.28 -12.76 -5.62
C GLY A 80 16.90 -13.35 -6.98
N ASP A 81 17.03 -14.67 -7.06
CA ASP A 81 16.68 -15.45 -8.25
C ASP A 81 15.16 -15.58 -8.44
N ALA A 82 14.75 -16.28 -9.50
CA ALA A 82 13.35 -16.46 -9.84
C ALA A 82 12.55 -17.18 -8.73
N ASP A 83 13.15 -18.14 -8.04
CA ASP A 83 12.49 -18.91 -6.99
C ASP A 83 12.27 -18.05 -5.73
N ALA A 84 13.27 -17.24 -5.35
CA ALA A 84 13.15 -16.28 -4.26
C ALA A 84 12.06 -15.23 -4.54
N LYS A 85 12.02 -14.70 -5.76
CA LYS A 85 10.99 -13.74 -6.19
C LYS A 85 9.59 -14.36 -6.17
N GLU A 86 9.43 -15.58 -6.67
CA GLU A 86 8.13 -16.26 -6.66
C GLU A 86 7.67 -16.59 -5.23
N HIS A 87 8.59 -16.98 -4.35
CA HIS A 87 8.29 -17.17 -2.93
C HIS A 87 7.79 -15.86 -2.28
N ALA A 88 8.50 -14.74 -2.52
CA ALA A 88 8.09 -13.42 -2.01
C ALA A 88 6.70 -13.01 -2.53
N LEU A 89 6.43 -13.23 -3.82
CA LEU A 89 5.10 -12.99 -4.42
C LEU A 89 4.03 -13.88 -3.79
N GLY A 90 4.32 -15.15 -3.50
CA GLY A 90 3.40 -16.07 -2.83
C GLY A 90 2.96 -15.54 -1.46
N VAL A 91 3.92 -15.20 -0.60
CA VAL A 91 3.65 -14.64 0.73
C VAL A 91 2.86 -13.33 0.64
N TRP A 92 3.28 -12.44 -0.26
CA TRP A 92 2.61 -11.17 -0.51
C TRP A 92 1.17 -11.35 -0.99
N ARG A 93 0.92 -12.22 -1.99
CA ARG A 93 -0.43 -12.50 -2.53
C ARG A 93 -1.38 -12.96 -1.45
N GLU A 94 -0.97 -13.87 -0.57
CA GLU A 94 -1.82 -14.36 0.52
C GLU A 94 -2.22 -13.22 1.46
N GLY A 95 -1.24 -12.39 1.85
CA GLY A 95 -1.46 -11.23 2.70
C GLY A 95 -2.36 -10.17 2.09
N MET A 96 -2.09 -9.82 0.83
CA MET A 96 -2.86 -8.83 0.07
C MET A 96 -4.31 -9.27 -0.12
N LYS A 97 -4.56 -10.54 -0.43
CA LYS A 97 -5.93 -11.09 -0.53
C LYS A 97 -6.66 -11.06 0.81
N ALA A 98 -5.95 -11.40 1.91
CA ALA A 98 -6.54 -11.34 3.25
C ALA A 98 -6.94 -9.91 3.63
N LEU A 99 -6.11 -8.91 3.32
CA LEU A 99 -6.42 -7.50 3.54
C LEU A 99 -7.55 -7.01 2.62
N ALA A 100 -7.52 -7.37 1.34
CA ALA A 100 -8.53 -6.96 0.37
C ALA A 100 -9.93 -7.54 0.65
N SER A 101 -10.04 -8.64 1.39
CA SER A 101 -11.32 -9.17 1.89
C SER A 101 -12.02 -8.24 2.88
N LEU A 102 -11.30 -7.25 3.44
CA LEU A 102 -11.83 -6.26 4.35
C LEU A 102 -12.23 -4.99 3.55
N PRO A 103 -13.52 -4.62 3.48
CA PRO A 103 -13.98 -3.53 2.61
C PRO A 103 -13.45 -2.15 3.03
N HIS A 104 -13.07 -1.98 4.31
CA HIS A 104 -12.48 -0.77 4.87
C HIS A 104 -10.97 -0.62 4.64
N VAL A 105 -10.34 -1.56 3.92
CA VAL A 105 -8.91 -1.53 3.61
C VAL A 105 -8.67 -1.14 2.14
N TYR A 106 -7.82 -0.13 1.97
CA TYR A 106 -7.34 0.45 0.72
C TYR A 106 -5.84 0.18 0.57
N CYS A 107 -5.28 0.39 -0.63
CA CYS A 107 -3.86 0.21 -0.90
C CYS A 107 -3.25 1.39 -1.67
N LYS A 108 -2.09 1.87 -1.22
CA LYS A 108 -1.25 2.82 -1.97
C LYS A 108 -0.35 2.09 -2.96
N LEU A 109 -0.38 2.55 -4.21
CA LEU A 109 0.52 2.16 -5.28
C LEU A 109 1.70 3.15 -5.27
N SER A 110 2.79 2.76 -4.62
CA SER A 110 3.94 3.63 -4.33
C SER A 110 5.15 2.78 -3.93
N MET A 111 6.34 3.38 -3.80
CA MET A 111 7.57 2.68 -3.39
C MET A 111 7.96 1.58 -4.38
N LEU A 112 7.75 1.83 -5.68
CA LEU A 112 8.00 0.84 -6.72
C LEU A 112 9.48 0.48 -6.83
N ALA A 113 10.39 1.40 -6.57
CA ALA A 113 11.82 1.12 -6.56
C ALA A 113 12.25 0.15 -5.45
N TYR A 114 11.47 0.04 -4.37
CA TYR A 114 11.70 -0.97 -3.35
C TYR A 114 11.15 -2.33 -3.77
N ALA A 115 9.94 -2.33 -4.38
CA ALA A 115 9.33 -3.56 -4.87
C ALA A 115 10.12 -4.19 -6.01
N VAL A 116 10.57 -3.37 -6.96
CA VAL A 116 11.32 -3.77 -8.15
C VAL A 116 12.49 -2.79 -8.29
N PRO A 117 13.69 -3.15 -7.80
CA PRO A 117 14.88 -2.32 -7.92
C PRO A 117 15.14 -1.91 -9.38
N ASP A 118 15.48 -0.63 -9.59
CA ASP A 118 15.81 -0.05 -10.89
C ASP A 118 14.76 -0.28 -12.00
N TRP A 119 13.48 -0.49 -11.64
CA TRP A 119 12.43 -0.83 -12.60
C TRP A 119 12.32 0.13 -13.79
N TRP A 120 12.69 1.40 -13.61
CA TRP A 120 12.61 2.43 -14.65
C TRP A 120 13.70 2.29 -15.72
N ALA A 121 14.81 1.60 -15.41
CA ALA A 121 16.01 1.59 -16.23
C ALA A 121 15.88 0.74 -17.49
N THR A 122 15.01 -0.28 -17.49
CA THR A 122 14.84 -1.19 -18.64
C THR A 122 13.36 -1.47 -18.96
N PRO A 123 13.03 -1.86 -20.21
CA PRO A 123 11.67 -2.30 -20.55
C PRO A 123 11.17 -3.47 -19.69
N GLU A 124 12.05 -4.40 -19.32
CA GLU A 124 11.72 -5.56 -18.49
C GLU A 124 11.38 -5.14 -17.05
N GLY A 125 12.16 -4.22 -16.47
CA GLY A 125 11.87 -3.64 -15.17
C GLY A 125 10.52 -2.92 -15.15
N LYS A 126 10.23 -2.13 -16.20
CA LYS A 126 8.94 -1.43 -16.35
C LYS A 126 7.79 -2.43 -16.45
N ALA A 127 7.98 -3.53 -17.17
CA ALA A 127 7.00 -4.61 -17.25
C ALA A 127 6.80 -5.33 -15.91
N GLU A 128 7.85 -5.57 -15.12
CA GLU A 128 7.77 -6.19 -13.78
C GLU A 128 7.04 -5.26 -12.79
N ALA A 129 7.38 -3.97 -12.75
CA ALA A 129 6.66 -2.99 -11.93
C ALA A 129 5.19 -2.86 -12.34
N ARG A 130 4.89 -2.83 -13.65
CA ARG A 130 3.52 -2.83 -14.15
C ARG A 130 2.76 -4.06 -13.68
N LYS A 131 3.36 -5.26 -13.72
CA LYS A 131 2.71 -6.50 -13.22
C LYS A 131 2.32 -6.37 -11.75
N VAL A 132 3.23 -5.90 -10.89
CA VAL A 132 2.95 -5.70 -9.46
C VAL A 132 1.81 -4.70 -9.21
N VAL A 133 1.81 -3.57 -9.93
CA VAL A 133 0.74 -2.57 -9.84
C VAL A 133 -0.61 -3.15 -10.30
N ARG A 134 -0.64 -3.84 -11.44
CA ARG A 134 -1.86 -4.43 -12.00
C ARG A 134 -2.40 -5.56 -11.14
N GLU A 135 -1.52 -6.38 -10.56
CA GLU A 135 -1.92 -7.43 -9.64
C GLU A 135 -2.52 -6.84 -8.36
N THR A 136 -1.95 -5.76 -7.82
CA THR A 136 -2.52 -5.03 -6.68
C THR A 136 -3.92 -4.49 -6.98
N ILE A 137 -4.10 -3.87 -8.15
CA ILE A 137 -5.40 -3.38 -8.62
C ILE A 137 -6.38 -4.54 -8.79
N SER A 138 -5.94 -5.70 -9.32
CA SER A 138 -6.79 -6.88 -9.45
C SER A 138 -7.23 -7.45 -8.10
N ILE A 139 -6.40 -7.35 -7.06
CA ILE A 139 -6.71 -7.87 -5.72
C ILE A 139 -7.68 -6.95 -4.97
N PHE A 140 -7.46 -5.64 -4.99
CA PHE A 140 -8.26 -4.67 -4.23
C PHE A 140 -9.46 -4.10 -5.01
N GLY A 141 -9.38 -4.09 -6.34
CA GLY A 141 -10.22 -3.30 -7.22
C GLY A 141 -9.71 -1.86 -7.34
N ALA A 142 -9.89 -1.24 -8.52
CA ALA A 142 -9.42 0.12 -8.79
C ALA A 142 -10.00 1.16 -7.80
N GLY A 143 -11.24 0.98 -7.33
CA GLY A 143 -11.88 1.87 -6.36
C GLY A 143 -11.29 1.88 -4.95
N ARG A 144 -10.33 0.98 -4.65
CA ARG A 144 -9.61 0.92 -3.37
C ARG A 144 -8.09 1.06 -3.49
N CYS A 145 -7.60 1.38 -4.68
CA CYS A 145 -6.19 1.67 -4.92
C CYS A 145 -5.96 3.18 -5.09
N MET A 146 -4.82 3.68 -4.62
CA MET A 146 -4.46 5.10 -4.73
C MET A 146 -3.01 5.23 -5.20
N PHE A 147 -2.76 5.98 -6.26
CA PHE A 147 -1.41 6.40 -6.61
C PHE A 147 -0.82 7.24 -5.46
N ALA A 148 0.44 6.98 -5.12
CA ALA A 148 1.21 7.85 -4.25
C ALA A 148 2.66 7.88 -4.70
N SER A 149 3.28 9.05 -4.63
CA SER A 149 4.62 9.26 -5.19
C SER A 149 5.75 8.78 -4.26
N ASN A 150 5.48 8.68 -2.96
CA ASN A 150 6.48 8.44 -1.91
C ASN A 150 7.66 9.44 -1.90
N PHE A 151 7.53 10.59 -2.58
CA PHE A 151 8.59 11.60 -2.57
C PHE A 151 8.73 12.26 -1.19
N PRO A 152 9.98 12.61 -0.79
CA PRO A 152 11.24 12.45 -1.53
C PRO A 152 11.96 11.11 -1.28
N ALA A 153 11.32 10.13 -0.63
CA ALA A 153 11.94 8.86 -0.27
C ALA A 153 12.02 7.86 -1.45
N GLU A 154 11.18 8.02 -2.47
CA GLU A 154 11.36 7.31 -3.74
C GLU A 154 12.75 7.69 -4.34
N PRO A 155 13.58 6.70 -4.74
CA PRO A 155 14.92 6.97 -5.26
C PRO A 155 14.94 7.96 -6.42
N ALA A 156 15.99 8.79 -6.46
CA ALA A 156 16.15 9.87 -7.42
C ALA A 156 16.25 9.42 -8.90
N GLY A 157 16.36 8.12 -9.17
CA GLY A 157 16.43 7.56 -10.52
C GLY A 157 15.18 7.80 -11.36
N VAL A 158 14.05 8.17 -10.74
CA VAL A 158 12.82 8.57 -11.42
C VAL A 158 12.36 9.92 -10.88
N GLY A 159 12.24 10.94 -11.74
CA GLY A 159 11.69 12.23 -11.33
C GLY A 159 10.17 12.15 -11.04
N ARG A 160 9.61 13.09 -10.25
CA ARG A 160 8.15 13.11 -9.93
C ARG A 160 7.26 13.01 -11.17
N THR A 161 7.60 13.78 -12.21
CA THR A 161 6.87 13.81 -13.48
C THR A 161 6.96 12.48 -14.21
N GLU A 162 8.15 11.87 -14.22
CA GLU A 162 8.37 10.58 -14.86
C GLU A 162 7.64 9.46 -14.12
N LEU A 163 7.67 9.46 -12.79
CA LEU A 163 6.92 8.50 -11.98
C LEU A 163 5.43 8.57 -12.30
N TYR A 164 4.88 9.80 -12.33
CA TYR A 164 3.48 10.03 -12.66
C TYR A 164 3.14 9.54 -14.08
N ALA A 165 3.99 9.86 -15.07
CA ALA A 165 3.80 9.43 -16.46
C ALA A 165 3.84 7.90 -16.61
N ASN A 166 4.79 7.22 -15.96
CA ASN A 166 4.85 5.76 -15.98
C ASN A 166 3.60 5.15 -15.31
N PHE A 167 3.12 5.72 -14.20
CA PHE A 167 1.88 5.26 -13.57
C PHE A 167 0.67 5.41 -14.49
N LEU A 168 0.55 6.53 -15.21
CA LEU A 168 -0.49 6.73 -16.22
C LEU A 168 -0.42 5.66 -17.31
N GLU A 169 0.78 5.37 -17.82
CA GLU A 169 1.01 4.35 -18.84
C GLU A 169 0.62 2.94 -18.36
N MET A 170 0.94 2.61 -17.10
CA MET A 170 0.62 1.31 -16.50
C MET A 170 -0.88 1.00 -16.49
N VAL A 171 -1.72 2.04 -16.40
CA VAL A 171 -3.18 1.93 -16.26
C VAL A 171 -3.96 2.57 -17.41
N GLN A 172 -3.31 2.86 -18.53
CA GLN A 172 -3.91 3.57 -19.68
C GLN A 172 -5.13 2.85 -20.28
N ASP A 173 -5.21 1.54 -20.11
CA ASP A 173 -6.28 0.66 -20.58
C ASP A 173 -7.52 0.63 -19.64
N LEU A 174 -7.44 1.24 -18.46
CA LEU A 174 -8.57 1.36 -17.54
C LEU A 174 -9.52 2.48 -17.98
N SER A 175 -10.78 2.36 -17.55
CA SER A 175 -11.79 3.39 -17.80
C SER A 175 -11.38 4.74 -17.20
N GLN A 176 -11.99 5.82 -17.68
CA GLN A 176 -11.75 7.16 -17.12
C GLN A 176 -12.09 7.18 -15.62
N GLU A 177 -13.23 6.61 -15.22
CA GLU A 177 -13.65 6.56 -13.81
C GLU A 177 -12.62 5.84 -12.92
N GLU A 178 -12.11 4.69 -13.37
CA GLU A 178 -11.07 3.96 -12.63
C GLU A 178 -9.78 4.76 -12.50
N ARG A 179 -9.33 5.40 -13.59
CA ARG A 179 -8.13 6.25 -13.57
C ARG A 179 -8.30 7.44 -12.63
N GLU A 180 -9.42 8.16 -12.71
CA GLU A 180 -9.72 9.27 -11.79
C GLU A 180 -9.79 8.79 -10.33
N GLY A 181 -10.37 7.60 -10.10
CA GLY A 181 -10.31 6.89 -8.83
C GLY A 181 -8.88 6.73 -8.31
N LEU A 182 -8.03 6.09 -9.10
CA LEU A 182 -6.63 5.82 -8.74
C LEU A 182 -5.83 7.09 -8.44
N PHE A 183 -6.03 8.16 -9.21
CA PHE A 183 -5.19 9.35 -9.12
C PHE A 183 -5.68 10.39 -8.10
N TYR A 184 -6.99 10.46 -7.83
CA TYR A 184 -7.48 11.46 -6.86
C TYR A 184 -8.78 11.09 -6.12
N ARG A 185 -9.83 10.59 -6.79
CA ARG A 185 -11.15 10.43 -6.15
C ARG A 185 -11.17 9.43 -5.00
N ASN A 186 -10.34 8.38 -5.07
CA ASN A 186 -10.25 7.42 -3.97
C ASN A 186 -9.60 8.05 -2.73
N ALA A 187 -8.56 8.87 -2.92
CA ALA A 187 -7.88 9.58 -1.84
C ALA A 187 -8.78 10.65 -1.21
N GLU A 188 -9.53 11.36 -2.04
CA GLU A 188 -10.55 12.33 -1.62
C GLU A 188 -11.55 11.69 -0.64
N ARG A 189 -12.19 10.59 -1.06
CA ARG A 189 -13.17 9.86 -0.23
C ARG A 189 -12.52 9.23 1.00
N PHE A 190 -11.37 8.58 0.85
CA PHE A 190 -10.71 7.88 1.96
C PHE A 190 -10.23 8.83 3.04
N TYR A 191 -9.51 9.90 2.68
CA TYR A 191 -8.95 10.87 3.61
C TYR A 191 -9.93 11.99 3.99
N ARG A 192 -11.10 12.07 3.36
CA ARG A 192 -12.13 13.09 3.63
C ARG A 192 -11.57 14.49 3.41
N ILE A 193 -10.89 14.66 2.29
CA ILE A 193 -10.30 15.94 1.86
C ILE A 193 -11.11 16.47 0.68
N ASP A 194 -11.25 17.78 0.58
CA ASP A 194 -11.90 18.41 -0.57
C ASP A 194 -10.84 18.73 -1.61
N ILE A 195 -11.03 18.28 -2.85
CA ILE A 195 -10.19 18.72 -3.96
C ILE A 195 -10.83 19.99 -4.52
N ILE A 196 -10.11 21.11 -4.38
CA ILE A 196 -10.54 22.39 -4.96
C ILE A 196 -10.31 22.29 -6.47
N GLU A 197 -11.39 22.36 -7.24
CA GLU A 197 -11.36 22.50 -8.71
C GLU A 197 -10.89 23.90 -9.16
#